data_AF-A0A7G7SUH5-F1
#
_entry.id   AF-A0A7G7SUH5-F1
#
_cell.length_a   1.000
_cell.length_b   1.000
_cell.length_c   1.000
_cell.angle_alpha   90.00
_cell.angle_beta   90.00
_cell.angle_gamma   90.00
#
_symmetry.space_group_name_H-M   'P 1'
#
loop_
_entity.id
_entity.type
_entity.pdbx_description
1 polymer ?
#
loop_
_entity_poly.entity_id
_entity_poly.type
_entity_poly.pdbx_seq_one_letter_code
_entity_poly.pdbx_strand_id
1 'polypeptide(L)'
;MEAARRKLLLLCNRHGLKLPRSYEREGPALSRRAGRYAHARQFKRMHRVPRRQRTVLVLVMRDIWRKLEGLEDSAWHQVRVRLEQAERIWRQRTKDKHKLYALHAPEVECIGKGWCVSPTSSG
;
A
#
# COMPACT_ATOMS: atom_id res chain seq x y z
N MET A 1 6.26 6.00 1.28
CA MET A 1 5.04 6.23 0.46
C MET A 1 4.99 5.38 -0.80
N GLU A 2 6.07 5.28 -1.58
CA GLU A 2 6.05 4.46 -2.81
C GLU A 2 5.73 2.98 -2.54
N ALA A 3 6.35 2.39 -1.52
CA ALA A 3 6.06 1.00 -1.12
C ALA A 3 4.59 0.78 -0.76
N ALA A 4 3.97 1.73 -0.03
CA ALA A 4 2.56 1.64 0.35
C ALA A 4 1.64 1.67 -0.87
N ARG A 5 1.90 2.62 -1.80
CA ARG A 5 1.20 2.71 -3.07
C ARG A 5 1.32 1.42 -3.89
N ARG A 6 2.53 0.87 -4.04
CA ARG A 6 2.75 -0.39 -4.78
C ARG A 6 1.96 -1.56 -4.18
N LYS A 7 1.99 -1.70 -2.85
CA LYS A 7 1.25 -2.76 -2.14
C LYS A 7 -0.26 -2.64 -2.33
N LEU A 8 -0.82 -1.43 -2.27
CA LEU A 8 -2.23 -1.19 -2.56
C LEU A 8 -2.59 -1.57 -4.01
N LEU A 9 -1.79 -1.15 -4.99
CA LEU A 9 -2.03 -1.48 -6.40
C LEU A 9 -1.98 -2.99 -6.66
N LEU A 10 -1.01 -3.70 -6.07
CA LEU A 10 -0.91 -5.15 -6.17
C LEU A 10 -2.14 -5.84 -5.57
N LEU A 11 -2.61 -5.38 -4.42
CA LEU A 11 -3.79 -5.92 -3.76
C LEU A 11 -5.05 -5.69 -4.61
N CYS A 12 -5.22 -4.49 -5.16
CA CYS A 12 -6.30 -4.20 -6.10
C CYS A 12 -6.28 -5.14 -7.30
N ASN A 13 -5.10 -5.37 -7.90
CA ASN A 13 -4.97 -6.26 -9.04
C ASN A 13 -5.32 -7.72 -8.69
N ARG A 14 -4.96 -8.20 -7.49
CA ARG A 14 -5.33 -9.54 -7.00
C ARG A 14 -6.84 -9.73 -6.88
N HIS A 15 -7.56 -8.70 -6.45
CA HIS A 15 -9.01 -8.72 -6.30
C HIS A 15 -9.77 -8.21 -7.55
N GLY A 16 -9.09 -8.08 -8.70
CA GLY A 16 -9.71 -7.64 -9.95
C GLY A 16 -10.18 -6.18 -9.97
N LEU A 17 -9.79 -5.36 -8.99
CA LEU A 17 -10.14 -3.94 -8.91
C LEU A 17 -9.31 -3.12 -9.90
N LYS A 18 -9.90 -2.84 -11.06
CA LYS A 18 -9.30 -1.92 -12.03
C LYS A 18 -9.46 -0.48 -11.56
N LEU A 19 -8.38 0.19 -11.16
CA LEU A 19 -8.44 1.62 -10.84
C LEU A 19 -8.55 2.47 -12.12
N PRO A 20 -9.29 3.58 -12.08
CA PRO A 20 -9.54 4.42 -13.27
C PRO A 20 -8.25 5.08 -13.81
N ARG A 21 -7.19 5.15 -13.00
CA ARG A 21 -5.91 5.73 -13.39
C ARG A 21 -4.77 4.78 -13.03
N SER A 22 -3.90 4.49 -14.00
CA SER A 22 -2.70 3.72 -13.74
C SER A 22 -1.65 4.61 -13.08
N TYR A 23 -1.41 4.37 -11.81
CA TYR A 23 -0.38 5.07 -11.07
C TYR A 23 0.95 4.31 -11.10
N GLU A 24 1.00 3.03 -11.50
CA GLU A 24 2.13 2.11 -11.32
C GLU A 24 3.49 2.73 -11.62
N ARG A 25 3.62 3.36 -12.80
CA ARG A 25 4.86 3.98 -13.29
C ARG A 25 5.21 5.32 -12.63
N GLU A 26 4.24 5.98 -11.99
CA GLU A 26 4.42 7.33 -11.45
C GLU A 26 5.37 7.36 -10.25
N GLY A 27 5.31 6.37 -9.35
CA GLY A 27 6.23 6.31 -8.20
C GLY A 27 7.71 6.16 -8.58
N PRO A 28 8.09 5.14 -9.37
CA PRO A 28 9.47 4.97 -9.83
C PRO A 28 9.97 6.17 -10.64
N ALA A 29 9.10 6.80 -11.43
CA ALA A 29 9.46 8.02 -12.17
C ALA A 29 9.75 9.20 -11.23
N LEU A 30 8.95 9.37 -10.18
CA LEU A 30 9.16 10.41 -9.17
C LEU A 30 10.48 10.19 -8.40
N SER A 31 10.75 8.97 -7.96
CA SER A 31 11.98 8.63 -7.23
C SER A 31 13.23 8.87 -8.09
N ARG A 32 13.21 8.47 -9.37
CA ARG A 32 14.29 8.79 -10.33
C ARG A 32 14.48 10.28 -10.54
N ARG A 33 13.39 11.05 -10.67
CA ARG A 33 13.46 12.53 -10.82
C ARG A 33 14.07 13.18 -9.59
N ALA A 34 13.72 12.74 -8.39
CA ALA A 34 14.32 13.27 -7.16
C ALA A 34 15.84 13.10 -7.15
N GLY A 35 16.35 11.91 -7.52
CA GLY A 35 17.79 11.66 -7.63
C GLY A 35 18.48 12.56 -8.65
N ARG A 36 17.88 12.75 -9.83
CA ARG A 36 18.41 13.69 -10.86
C ARG A 36 18.46 15.13 -10.36
N TYR A 37 17.41 15.59 -9.68
CA TYR A 37 17.39 16.93 -9.10
C TYR A 37 18.43 17.09 -7.99
N ALA A 38 18.64 16.07 -7.17
CA ALA A 38 19.66 16.08 -6.13
C ALA A 38 21.07 16.20 -6.75
N HIS A 39 21.37 15.39 -7.77
CA HIS A 39 22.65 15.45 -8.49
C HIS A 39 22.90 16.82 -9.12
N ALA A 40 21.88 17.40 -9.77
CA ALA A 40 21.95 18.74 -10.34
C ALA A 40 21.83 19.88 -9.31
N ARG A 41 21.84 19.59 -8.00
CA ARG A 41 21.67 20.56 -6.89
C ARG A 41 20.38 21.39 -6.97
N GLN A 42 19.36 20.90 -7.67
CA GLN A 42 18.04 21.52 -7.84
C GLN A 42 17.09 21.20 -6.67
N PHE A 43 17.49 21.54 -5.45
CA PHE A 43 16.77 21.15 -4.23
C PHE A 43 15.32 21.65 -4.18
N LYS A 44 15.03 22.86 -4.71
CA LYS A 44 13.66 23.37 -4.84
C LYS A 44 12.74 22.43 -5.63
N ARG A 45 13.25 21.80 -6.70
CA ARG A 45 12.50 20.83 -7.51
C ARG A 45 12.42 19.47 -6.80
N MET A 46 13.52 19.04 -6.20
CA MET A 46 13.59 17.81 -5.40
C MET A 46 12.54 17.80 -4.28
N HIS A 47 12.41 18.88 -3.51
CA HIS A 47 11.46 18.98 -2.39
C HIS A 47 9.98 18.97 -2.83
N ARG A 48 9.67 19.17 -4.12
CA ARG A 48 8.30 19.01 -4.65
C ARG A 48 7.94 17.54 -4.87
N VAL A 49 8.92 16.66 -5.05
CA VAL A 49 8.68 15.24 -5.34
C VAL A 49 7.94 14.52 -4.19
N PRO A 50 8.35 14.66 -2.91
CA PRO A 50 7.60 14.06 -1.80
C PRO A 50 6.15 14.56 -1.70
N ARG A 51 5.90 15.84 -2.02
CA ARG A 51 4.53 16.39 -2.07
C ARG A 51 3.70 15.68 -3.13
N ARG A 52 4.25 15.49 -4.34
CA ARG A 52 3.58 14.74 -5.40
C ARG A 52 3.31 13.29 -5.01
N GLN A 53 4.26 12.62 -4.35
CA GLN A 53 4.07 11.25 -3.83
C GLN A 53 2.91 11.18 -2.83
N ARG A 54 2.75 12.18 -1.94
CA ARG A 54 1.59 12.28 -1.03
C ARG A 54 0.28 12.42 -1.79
N THR A 55 0.21 13.34 -2.75
CA THR A 55 -1.00 13.56 -3.56
C THR A 55 -1.42 12.28 -4.28
N VAL A 56 -0.48 11.59 -4.91
CA VAL A 56 -0.75 10.33 -5.63
C VAL A 56 -1.26 9.25 -4.68
N LEU A 57 -0.67 9.11 -3.48
CA LEU A 57 -1.12 8.13 -2.49
C LEU A 57 -2.57 8.39 -2.05
N VAL A 58 -2.92 9.65 -1.77
CA VAL A 58 -4.29 10.03 -1.39
C VAL A 58 -5.29 9.76 -2.51
N LEU A 59 -4.93 10.07 -3.76
CA LEU A 59 -5.79 9.77 -4.91
C LEU A 59 -6.05 8.27 -5.06
N VAL A 60 -5.00 7.44 -4.95
CA VAL A 60 -5.13 5.98 -4.97
C VAL A 60 -6.04 5.48 -3.85
N MET A 61 -5.82 5.95 -2.62
CA MET A 61 -6.67 5.55 -1.48
C MET A 61 -8.14 5.92 -1.72
N ARG A 62 -8.41 7.14 -2.23
CA ARG A 62 -9.77 7.59 -2.53
C ARG A 62 -10.44 6.75 -3.61
N ASP A 63 -9.71 6.41 -4.67
CA ASP A 63 -10.24 5.59 -5.76
C ASP A 63 -10.54 4.16 -5.31
N ILE A 64 -9.72 3.60 -4.40
CA ILE A 64 -9.97 2.29 -3.80
C ILE A 64 -11.20 2.35 -2.87
N TRP A 65 -11.30 3.36 -2.01
CA TRP A 65 -12.47 3.56 -1.14
C TRP A 65 -13.78 3.57 -1.92
N ARG A 66 -13.83 4.26 -3.07
CA ARG A 66 -15.01 4.30 -3.95
C ARG A 66 -15.38 2.97 -4.59
N LYS A 67 -14.44 2.03 -4.65
CA LYS A 67 -14.65 0.70 -5.24
C LYS A 67 -14.77 -0.39 -4.19
N LEU A 68 -14.66 -0.03 -2.91
CA LEU A 68 -14.62 -0.96 -1.80
C LEU A 68 -15.99 -1.65 -1.61
N GLU A 69 -17.10 -0.93 -1.84
CA GLU A 69 -18.47 -1.43 -1.68
C GLU A 69 -18.84 -2.56 -2.66
N GLY A 70 -18.09 -2.73 -3.76
CA GLY A 70 -18.33 -3.78 -4.75
C GLY A 70 -17.52 -5.07 -4.54
N LEU A 71 -16.86 -5.22 -3.39
CA LEU A 71 -16.02 -6.38 -3.07
C LEU A 71 -16.76 -7.41 -2.22
N GLU A 72 -16.35 -8.67 -2.37
CA GLU A 72 -16.66 -9.74 -1.41
C GLU A 72 -16.11 -9.39 -0.02
N ASP A 73 -16.82 -9.78 1.05
CA ASP A 73 -16.49 -9.44 2.44
C ASP A 73 -15.04 -9.77 2.82
N SER A 74 -14.52 -10.90 2.34
CA SER A 74 -13.14 -11.35 2.60
C SER A 74 -12.10 -10.43 1.95
N ALA A 75 -12.34 -9.99 0.71
CA ALA A 75 -11.50 -9.04 -0.02
C ALA A 75 -11.64 -7.62 0.55
N TRP A 76 -12.85 -7.24 0.93
CA TRP A 76 -13.15 -5.96 1.57
C TRP A 76 -12.31 -5.78 2.84
N HIS A 77 -12.27 -6.78 3.73
CA HIS A 77 -11.53 -6.70 4.98
C HIS A 77 -10.02 -6.55 4.73
N GLN A 78 -9.46 -7.36 3.82
CA GLN A 78 -8.04 -7.30 3.47
C GLN A 78 -7.63 -5.94 2.87
N VAL A 79 -8.46 -5.41 1.97
CA VAL A 79 -8.22 -4.09 1.36
C VAL A 79 -8.33 -2.97 2.39
N ARG A 80 -9.34 -3.04 3.27
CA ARG A 80 -9.56 -2.04 4.33
C ARG A 80 -8.39 -1.94 5.30
N VAL A 81 -7.90 -3.06 5.83
CA VAL A 81 -6.73 -3.08 6.73
C VAL A 81 -5.52 -2.41 6.07
N ARG A 82 -5.32 -2.64 4.77
CA ARG A 82 -4.20 -2.05 4.02
C ARG A 82 -4.39 -0.56 3.74
N LEU A 83 -5.62 -0.10 3.53
CA LEU A 83 -5.93 1.32 3.43
C LEU A 83 -5.65 2.06 4.73
N GLU A 84 -6.06 1.50 5.87
CA GLU A 84 -5.82 2.09 7.20
C GLU A 84 -4.32 2.21 7.51
N GLN A 85 -3.53 1.20 7.15
CA GLN A 85 -2.07 1.26 7.26
C GLN A 85 -1.46 2.33 6.34
N ALA A 86 -1.93 2.44 5.09
CA ALA A 86 -1.47 3.45 4.16
C ALA A 86 -1.83 4.87 4.63
N GLU A 87 -3.00 5.03 5.23
CA GLU A 87 -3.44 6.29 5.84
C GLU A 87 -2.53 6.68 7.01
N ARG A 88 -2.21 5.73 7.90
CA ARG A 88 -1.30 5.96 9.01
C ARG A 88 0.08 6.42 8.52
N ILE A 89 0.62 5.79 7.47
CA ILE A 89 1.88 6.20 6.83
C ILE A 89 1.78 7.60 6.22
N TRP A 90 0.63 7.95 5.63
CA TRP A 90 0.42 9.28 5.06
C TRP A 90 0.35 10.38 6.14
N ARG A 91 -0.36 10.11 7.24
CA ARG A 91 -0.52 11.01 8.39
C ARG A 91 0.76 11.17 9.21
N GLN A 92 1.62 10.14 9.24
CA GLN A 92 2.89 10.17 9.97
C GLN A 92 3.79 11.33 9.55
N ARG A 93 4.31 12.04 10.56
CA ARG A 93 5.30 13.12 10.44
C ARG A 93 6.68 12.63 10.84
N THR A 94 7.70 13.34 10.37
CA THR A 94 9.12 13.03 10.61
C THR A 94 9.52 13.05 12.10
N LYS A 95 8.69 13.55 13.02
CA LYS A 95 8.96 13.58 14.47
C LYS A 95 8.05 12.65 15.29
N ASP A 96 7.21 11.85 14.65
CA ASP A 96 6.30 10.97 15.40
C ASP A 96 7.05 9.82 16.08
N LYS A 97 6.63 9.45 17.29
CA LYS A 97 7.29 8.41 18.13
C LYS A 97 7.01 6.97 17.66
N HIS A 98 5.88 6.72 16.99
CA HIS A 98 5.45 5.38 16.56
C HIS A 98 5.41 5.26 15.03
N LYS A 99 6.56 5.47 14.38
CA LYS A 99 6.68 5.43 12.90
C LYS A 99 6.62 4.01 12.36
N LEU A 100 5.83 3.82 11.31
CA LEU A 100 5.82 2.60 10.51
C LEU A 100 6.91 2.77 9.43
N TYR A 101 8.09 2.20 9.68
CA TYR A 101 9.24 2.30 8.77
C TYR A 101 9.07 1.49 7.47
N ALA A 102 8.22 0.47 7.50
CA ALA A 102 7.72 -0.24 6.35
C ALA A 102 6.22 -0.52 6.56
N LEU A 103 5.48 -0.79 5.47
CA LEU A 103 4.22 -1.52 5.57
C LEU A 103 4.62 -2.93 6.04
N HIS A 104 4.92 -3.11 7.33
CA HIS A 104 5.11 -4.43 7.91
C HIS A 104 3.81 -5.18 7.65
N ALA A 105 3.92 -6.31 6.97
CA ALA A 105 2.82 -7.22 6.76
C ALA A 105 2.56 -7.94 8.09
N PRO A 106 1.43 -7.74 8.79
CA PRO A 106 0.79 -8.86 9.44
C PRO A 106 0.08 -9.64 8.32
N GLU A 107 0.84 -10.42 7.56
CA GLU A 107 0.29 -11.51 6.74
C GLU A 107 0.61 -12.86 7.40
N VAL A 108 0.78 -12.89 8.73
CA VAL A 108 1.03 -14.14 9.46
C VAL A 108 -0.08 -14.49 10.46
N GLU A 109 -1.30 -13.99 10.26
CA GLU A 109 -2.46 -14.64 10.87
C GLU A 109 -3.40 -15.15 9.77
N CYS A 110 -3.05 -16.36 9.35
CA CYS A 110 -3.95 -17.49 9.18
C CYS A 110 -5.16 -17.32 8.24
N ILE A 111 -4.94 -17.58 6.96
CA ILE A 111 -5.91 -18.42 6.23
C ILE A 111 -5.57 -19.85 6.63
N GLY A 112 -6.40 -20.46 7.47
CA GLY A 112 -6.29 -21.85 7.87
C GLY A 112 -6.23 -22.76 6.65
N LYS A 113 -5.13 -23.49 6.51
CA LYS A 113 -5.16 -24.82 5.88
C LYS A 113 -4.98 -25.83 7.00
N GLY A 114 -6.09 -26.39 7.45
CA GLY A 114 -6.11 -27.58 8.26
C GLY A 114 -5.28 -28.65 7.57
N TRP A 115 -4.27 -29.17 8.26
CA TRP A 115 -3.89 -30.55 8.11
C TRP A 115 -4.76 -31.31 9.10
N CYS A 116 -5.91 -31.79 8.62
CA CYS A 116 -6.58 -32.91 9.27
C CYS A 116 -5.61 -34.08 9.21
N VAL A 117 -4.93 -34.34 10.32
CA VAL A 117 -4.39 -35.67 10.59
C VAL A 117 -5.54 -36.45 11.22
N SER A 118 -6.03 -37.45 10.50
CA SER A 118 -7.10 -38.36 10.92
C SER A 118 -6.74 -39.07 12.23
N PRO A 119 -7.72 -39.46 13.06
CA PRO A 119 -7.46 -40.22 14.28
C PRO A 119 -7.26 -41.69 13.91
N THR A 120 -6.12 -42.28 14.26
CA THR A 120 -6.00 -43.74 14.32
C THR A 120 -6.27 -44.20 15.74
N SER A 121 -7.48 -44.72 15.93
CA SER A 121 -7.82 -45.61 17.03
C SER A 121 -7.24 -47.01 16.77
N SER A 122 -6.39 -47.48 17.66
CA SER A 122 -6.04 -48.89 17.91
C SER A 122 -5.22 -48.85 19.20
N GLY A 123 -5.67 -49.37 20.33
CA GLY A 123 -5.95 -50.78 20.59
C GLY A 123 -5.04 -51.17 21.75
#